data_AF-A0A9E0PSH7-F1
#
_entry.id   AF-A0A9E0PSH7-F1
#
_cell.length_a   1.000
_cell.length_b   1.000
_cell.length_c   1.000
_cell.angle_alpha   90.00
_cell.angle_beta   90.00
_cell.angle_gamma   90.00
#
_symmetry.space_group_name_H-M   'P 1'
#
loop_
_entity.id
_entity.type
_entity.pdbx_description
1 polymer ?
#
loop_
_entity_poly.entity_id
_entity_poly.type
_entity_poly.pdbx_seq_one_letter_code
_entity_poly.pdbx_strand_id
1 'polypeptide(L)'
;MRAESIFRGIFLIYCLEAGLFLLMSPWLEAWNHAALLLPFGPLRELLLSPWSRSLISAFGLLHLVWGLHDLDLFLRRTSYPLDDSAPARHQ
;
A
#
# COMPACT_ATOMS: atom_id res chain seq x y z
N MET A 1 1.69 -24.77 -1.93
CA MET A 1 1.79 -24.03 -0.65
C MET A 1 2.86 -22.93 -0.67
N ARG A 2 4.11 -23.18 -1.10
CA ARG A 2 5.17 -22.12 -1.13
C ARG A 2 4.95 -20.97 -2.13
N ALA A 3 4.41 -21.27 -3.31
CA ALA A 3 4.16 -20.26 -4.35
C ALA A 3 3.11 -19.22 -3.94
N GLU A 4 2.10 -19.64 -3.17
CA GLU A 4 1.02 -18.78 -2.69
C GLU A 4 1.53 -17.69 -1.73
N SER A 5 2.48 -18.03 -0.87
CA SER A 5 3.11 -17.08 0.06
C SER A 5 4.01 -16.08 -0.69
N ILE A 6 4.72 -16.54 -1.72
CA ILE A 6 5.56 -15.67 -2.56
C ILE A 6 4.67 -14.67 -3.32
N PHE A 7 3.59 -15.14 -3.94
CA PHE A 7 2.63 -14.27 -4.64
C PHE A 7 2.02 -13.22 -3.70
N ARG A 8 1.63 -13.61 -2.48
CA ARG A 8 1.15 -12.66 -1.46
C ARG A 8 2.19 -11.62 -1.10
N GLY A 9 3.45 -12.03 -0.88
CA GLY A 9 4.54 -11.10 -0.57
C GLY A 9 4.76 -10.07 -1.68
N ILE A 10 4.77 -10.52 -2.94
CA ILE A 10 4.90 -9.63 -4.10
C ILE A 10 3.69 -8.70 -4.21
N PHE A 11 2.48 -9.22 -4.03
CA PHE A 11 1.26 -8.41 -4.04
C PHE A 11 1.27 -7.34 -2.95
N LEU A 12 1.75 -7.68 -1.75
CA LEU A 12 1.90 -6.75 -0.64
C LEU A 12 2.88 -5.61 -0.97
N ILE A 13 4.06 -5.96 -1.48
CA ILE A 13 5.08 -4.99 -1.90
C ILE A 13 4.54 -4.10 -3.01
N TYR A 14 3.85 -4.68 -4.00
CA TYR A 14 3.20 -3.94 -5.08
C TYR A 14 2.15 -2.95 -4.55
N CYS A 15 1.27 -3.37 -3.63
CA CYS A 15 0.29 -2.46 -3.03
C CYS A 15 0.96 -1.32 -2.26
N LEU A 16 2.05 -1.60 -1.54
CA LEU A 16 2.82 -0.59 -0.81
C LEU A 16 3.50 0.40 -1.78
N GLU A 17 4.18 -0.12 -2.79
CA GLU A 17 4.88 0.67 -3.80
C GLU A 17 3.89 1.52 -4.61
N ALA A 18 2.83 0.91 -5.14
CA ALA A 18 1.80 1.61 -5.89
C ALA A 18 1.08 2.63 -5.01
N GLY A 19 0.71 2.27 -3.79
CA GLY A 19 0.07 3.18 -2.84
C GLY A 19 0.95 4.38 -2.52
N LEU A 20 2.25 4.16 -2.27
CA LEU A 20 3.20 5.23 -2.01
C LEU A 20 3.43 6.10 -3.25
N PHE A 21 3.48 5.48 -4.43
CA PHE A 21 3.59 6.18 -5.70
C PHE A 21 2.37 7.08 -5.92
N LEU A 22 1.15 6.58 -5.73
CA LEU A 22 -0.10 7.34 -5.81
C LEU A 22 -0.17 8.44 -4.76
N LEU A 23 0.37 8.20 -3.55
CA LEU A 23 0.38 9.18 -2.47
C LEU A 23 1.36 10.33 -2.75
N MET A 24 2.55 10.03 -3.27
CA MET A 24 3.61 11.01 -3.51
C MET A 24 3.46 11.70 -4.86
N SER A 25 3.11 10.97 -5.92
CA SER A 25 3.06 11.44 -7.31
C SER A 25 2.39 12.81 -7.47
N PRO A 26 1.17 13.09 -6.96
CA PRO A 26 0.50 14.38 -7.16
C PRO A 26 1.19 15.58 -6.46
N TRP A 27 2.14 15.34 -5.56
CA TRP A 27 2.88 16.36 -4.84
C TRP A 27 4.28 16.62 -5.41
N LEU A 28 4.75 15.79 -6.36
CA LEU A 28 6.02 16.03 -7.02
C LEU A 28 5.90 17.12 -8.08
N GLU A 29 6.94 17.94 -8.22
CA GLU A 29 7.06 18.91 -9.32
C GLU A 29 6.96 18.24 -10.71
N ALA A 30 7.42 16.98 -10.81
CA ALA A 30 7.27 16.17 -12.02
C ALA A 30 5.80 15.99 -12.45
N TRP A 31 4.84 15.97 -11.51
CA TRP A 31 3.41 15.91 -11.81
C TRP A 31 2.91 17.19 -12.48
N ASN A 32 3.38 18.36 -12.04
CA ASN A 32 3.06 19.63 -12.69
C ASN A 32 3.56 19.62 -14.14
N HIS A 33 4.80 19.18 -14.37
CA HIS A 33 5.36 19.06 -15.72
C HIS A 33 4.57 18.07 -16.59
N ALA A 34 4.25 16.88 -16.08
CA ALA A 34 3.45 15.88 -16.80
C ALA A 34 2.04 16.37 -17.11
N ALA A 35 1.38 17.06 -16.17
CA ALA A 35 0.06 17.63 -16.37
C ALA A 35 0.08 18.79 -17.39
N LEU A 36 1.15 19.58 -17.43
CA LEU A 36 1.33 20.67 -18.40
C LEU A 36 1.55 20.16 -19.83
N LEU A 37 2.15 18.98 -19.99
CA LEU A 37 2.35 18.31 -21.27
C LEU A 37 1.05 17.72 -21.85
N LEU A 38 -0.05 17.66 -21.09
CA LEU A 38 -1.32 17.15 -21.58
C LEU A 38 -1.96 18.15 -22.56
N PRO A 39 -2.30 17.72 -23.80
CA PRO A 39 -2.96 18.57 -24.79
C PRO A 39 -4.42 18.88 -24.46
N PHE A 40 -5.04 18.15 -23.52
CA PHE A 40 -6.43 18.35 -23.11
C PHE A 40 -6.55 19.33 -21.93
N GLY A 41 -6.98 20.56 -22.24
CA GLY A 41 -7.23 21.64 -21.27
C GLY A 41 -8.06 21.25 -20.03
N PRO A 42 -9.25 20.64 -20.16
CA PRO A 42 -10.08 20.33 -18.99
C PRO A 42 -9.50 19.21 -18.12
N LEU A 43 -8.83 18.22 -18.72
CA LEU A 43 -8.10 17.18 -17.97
C LEU A 43 -6.91 17.79 -17.21
N ARG A 44 -6.20 18.74 -17.82
CA ARG A 44 -5.11 19.46 -17.17
C ARG A 44 -5.58 20.24 -15.95
N GLU A 45 -6.67 21.00 -16.06
CA GLU A 45 -7.25 21.72 -14.92
C GLU A 45 -7.72 20.76 -13.82
N LEU A 46 -8.31 19.63 -14.22
CA LEU A 46 -8.72 18.60 -13.27
C LEU A 46 -7.50 18.01 -12.53
N LEU A 47 -6.41 17.67 -13.21
CA LEU A 47 -5.19 17.09 -12.61
C LEU A 47 -4.36 18.11 -11.80
N LEU A 48 -4.46 19.40 -12.13
CA LEU A 48 -3.83 20.49 -11.38
C LEU A 48 -4.68 20.92 -10.17
N SER A 49 -5.97 20.56 -10.14
CA SER A 49 -6.86 20.88 -9.01
C SER A 49 -6.41 20.22 -7.72
N PRO A 50 -6.41 20.95 -6.58
CA PRO A 50 -6.06 20.37 -5.28
C PRO A 50 -7.00 19.23 -4.85
N TRP A 51 -8.23 19.20 -5.37
CA TRP A 51 -9.21 18.16 -5.05
C TRP A 51 -8.84 16.81 -5.67
N SER A 52 -8.43 16.78 -6.94
CA SER A 52 -8.02 15.54 -7.60
C SER A 52 -6.74 14.98 -6.99
N ARG A 53 -5.77 15.86 -6.66
CA ARG A 53 -4.54 15.48 -5.95
C ARG A 53 -4.85 14.83 -4.61
N SER A 54 -5.83 15.37 -3.89
CA SER A 54 -6.30 14.81 -2.63
C SER A 54 -6.99 13.46 -2.81
N LEU A 55 -7.80 13.27 -3.86
CA LEU A 55 -8.42 11.98 -4.19
C LEU A 55 -7.38 10.91 -4.56
N ILE A 56 -6.43 11.25 -5.42
CA ILE A 56 -5.35 10.36 -5.84
C ILE A 56 -4.51 9.95 -4.62
N SER A 57 -4.20 10.92 -3.75
CA SER A 57 -3.49 10.68 -2.49
C SER A 57 -4.30 9.80 -1.53
N ALA A 58 -5.60 10.06 -1.38
CA ALA A 58 -6.50 9.27 -0.53
C ALA A 58 -6.61 7.82 -1.04
N PHE A 59 -6.62 7.62 -2.35
CA PHE A 59 -6.63 6.30 -2.96
C PHE A 59 -5.32 5.53 -2.70
N GLY A 60 -4.18 6.22 -2.79
CA GLY A 60 -2.87 5.69 -2.40
C GLY A 60 -2.80 5.33 -0.92
N LEU A 61 -3.36 6.19 -0.05
CA LEU A 61 -3.45 5.93 1.39
C LEU A 61 -4.30 4.68 1.69
N LEU A 62 -5.43 4.51 0.99
CA LEU A 62 -6.29 3.33 1.14
C LEU A 62 -5.53 2.04 0.78
N HIS A 63 -4.70 2.08 -0.28
CA HIS A 63 -3.82 0.98 -0.66
C HIS A 63 -2.79 0.66 0.42
N LEU A 64 -2.16 1.67 1.01
CA LEU A 64 -1.23 1.48 2.13
C LEU A 64 -1.91 0.86 3.34
N VAL A 65 -3.08 1.38 3.76
CA VAL A 65 -3.82 0.87 4.91
C VAL A 65 -4.22 -0.60 4.70
N TRP A 66 -4.69 -0.94 3.50
CA TRP A 66 -5.08 -2.31 3.18
C TRP A 66 -3.88 -3.26 3.18
N GLY A 67 -2.76 -2.84 2.58
CA GLY A 67 -1.51 -3.62 2.61
C GLY A 67 -0.99 -3.82 4.03
N LEU A 68 -1.02 -2.77 4.86
CA LEU A 68 -0.58 -2.85 6.25
C LEU A 68 -1.49 -3.76 7.10
N HIS A 69 -2.79 -3.76 6.82
CA HIS A 69 -3.75 -4.63 7.49
C HIS A 69 -3.53 -6.12 7.14
N ASP A 70 -3.30 -6.45 5.86
CA ASP A 70 -2.99 -7.83 5.45
C ASP A 70 -1.65 -8.31 6.08
N LEU A 71 -0.67 -7.40 6.18
CA LEU A 71 0.60 -7.66 6.85
C LEU A 71 0.44 -7.92 8.35
N ASP A 72 -0.34 -7.10 9.07
CA ASP A 72 -0.61 -7.28 10.51
C ASP A 72 -1.26 -8.64 10.79
N LEU A 73 -2.24 -9.04 9.97
CA LEU A 73 -2.87 -10.36 10.05
C LEU A 73 -1.87 -11.50 9.83
N PHE A 74 -0.94 -11.34 8.89
CA PHE A 74 0.11 -12.32 8.64
C PHE A 74 1.12 -12.42 9.80
N LEU A 75 1.53 -11.27 10.35
CA LEU A 75 2.43 -11.19 11.50
C LEU A 75 1.82 -11.83 12.75
N ARG A 76 0.55 -11.52 13.07
CA ARG A 76 -0.17 -12.12 14.20
C ARG A 76 -0.23 -13.64 14.11
N ARG A 77 -0.34 -14.20 12.89
CA ARG A 77 -0.33 -15.64 12.65
C ARG A 77 1.02 -16.29 12.95
N THR A 78 2.10 -15.53 12.81
CA THR A 78 3.47 -16.00 13.03
C THR A 78 3.88 -15.85 14.50
N SER A 79 3.30 -14.87 15.20
CA SER A 79 3.51 -14.60 16.63
C SER A 79 2.66 -15.47 17.56
N TYR A 80 2.36 -16.71 17.19
CA TYR A 80 2.02 -17.76 18.17
C TYR A 80 3.32 -18.49 18.52
N PRO A 81 4.19 -17.92 19.39
CA PRO A 81 5.24 -18.73 19.99
C PRO A 81 4.54 -19.84 20.75
N LEU A 82 5.02 -21.06 20.54
CA LEU A 82 4.74 -22.19 21.40
C LEU A 82 5.07 -21.74 22.84
N ASP A 83 4.03 -21.39 23.60
CA ASP A 83 4.08 -21.46 25.05
C ASP A 83 4.06 -22.95 25.42
N ASP A 84 5.16 -23.65 25.10
CA ASP A 84 5.50 -24.95 25.67
C ASP A 84 6.23 -24.77 27.01
N SER A 85 6.00 -23.62 27.68
CA SER A 85 6.38 -23.43 29.07
C SER A 85 5.37 -24.14 29.99
N ALA A 86 5.51 -25.48 30.04
CA ALA A 86 5.33 -26.33 31.23
C ALA A 86 3.91 -26.79 31.65
N PRO A 87 3.81 -27.88 32.47
CA PRO A 87 4.81 -28.89 32.80
C PRO A 87 4.44 -30.29 32.29
N ALA A 88 5.45 -31.09 31.95
CA ALA A 88 5.33 -32.53 31.94
C ALA A 88 4.91 -32.97 33.35
N ARG A 89 3.62 -33.30 33.51
CA ARG A 89 3.10 -33.88 34.73
C ARG A 89 3.88 -35.17 34.99
N HIS A 90 4.59 -35.18 36.11
CA HIS A 90 5.05 -36.38 36.79
C HIS A 90 3.90 -37.39 36.84
N GLN A 91 4.10 -38.55 36.21
CA GLN A 91 3.41 -39.78 36.54
C GLN A 91 4.36 -40.95 36.32
#